data_AF-A0AA36D518-F1
#
_entry.id   AF-A0AA36D518-F1
#
_cell.length_a   1.000
_cell.length_b   1.000
_cell.length_c   1.000
_cell.angle_alpha   90.00
_cell.angle_beta   90.00
_cell.angle_gamma   90.00
#
_symmetry.space_group_name_H-M   'P 1'
#
loop_
_entity.id
_entity.type
_entity.pdbx_description
1 polymer ?
#
loop_
_entity_poly.entity_id
_entity_poly.type
_entity_poly.pdbx_seq_one_letter_code
_entity_poly.pdbx_strand_id
1 'polypeptide(L)'
;MEKSGIYLLILLFEAIPILEAASCKNSQYCPQHWQVLRRDDQSAYTCDPMRGQTKCPKPYQCIHSKCGIAFCCSHPGMLETWRREKELEEEILENEEDAEL
;
A
#
# COMPACT_ATOMS: atom_id res chain seq x y z
N MET A 1 2.74 48.47 -31.53
CA MET A 1 1.68 47.47 -31.27
C MET A 1 2.36 46.20 -30.74
N GLU A 2 2.77 46.18 -29.46
CA GLU A 2 3.64 45.08 -28.96
C GLU A 2 3.17 44.50 -27.61
N LYS A 3 2.15 45.10 -26.98
CA LYS A 3 1.71 44.74 -25.62
C LYS A 3 0.71 43.57 -25.58
N SER A 4 0.18 43.13 -26.73
CA SER A 4 -0.86 42.08 -26.78
C SER A 4 -0.33 40.65 -26.63
N GLY A 5 0.96 40.39 -26.91
CA GLY A 5 1.54 39.05 -26.76
C GLY A 5 1.82 38.65 -25.31
N ILE A 6 2.16 39.64 -24.46
CA ILE A 6 2.49 39.41 -23.05
C ILE A 6 1.26 39.02 -22.23
N TYR A 7 0.08 39.60 -22.53
CA TYR A 7 -1.16 39.25 -21.82
C TYR A 7 -1.64 37.82 -22.10
N LEU A 8 -1.36 37.28 -23.30
CA LEU A 8 -1.69 35.90 -23.66
C LEU A 8 -0.85 34.87 -22.90
N LEU A 9 0.41 35.19 -22.59
CA LEU A 9 1.29 34.33 -21.78
C LEU A 9 0.93 34.34 -20.29
N ILE A 10 0.43 35.46 -19.76
CA ILE A 10 0.00 35.58 -18.36
C ILE A 10 -1.30 34.80 -18.10
N LEU A 11 -2.24 34.81 -19.05
CA LEU A 11 -3.51 34.07 -18.92
C LEU A 11 -3.33 32.54 -18.98
N LEU A 12 -2.27 32.04 -19.64
CA LEU A 12 -1.96 30.61 -19.67
C LEU A 12 -1.34 30.10 -18.36
N PHE A 13 -0.77 30.99 -17.54
CA PHE A 13 -0.10 30.61 -16.29
C PHE A 13 -1.08 30.40 -15.11
N GLU A 14 -2.25 31.04 -15.13
CA GLU A 14 -3.23 30.95 -14.03
C GLU A 14 -4.14 29.72 -14.08
N ALA A 15 -4.02 28.89 -15.12
CA ALA A 15 -4.86 27.71 -15.32
C ALA A 15 -4.11 26.39 -15.14
N ILE A 16 -2.97 26.39 -14.43
CA ILE A 16 -2.32 25.14 -14.01
C ILE A 16 -2.98 24.73 -12.68
N PRO A 17 -3.94 23.77 -12.67
CA PRO A 17 -4.36 23.19 -11.41
C PRO A 17 -3.11 22.56 -10.78
N ILE A 18 -2.76 23.03 -9.58
CA ILE A 18 -1.73 22.42 -8.77
C ILE A 18 -2.20 20.98 -8.55
N LEU A 19 -1.63 20.05 -9.32
CA LEU A 19 -1.87 18.63 -9.15
C LEU A 19 -1.18 18.27 -7.83
N GLU A 20 -1.91 18.42 -6.72
CA GLU A 20 -1.47 17.93 -5.42
C GLU A 20 -1.34 16.41 -5.55
N ALA A 21 -0.13 15.95 -5.83
CA ALA A 21 0.22 14.57 -5.58
C ALA A 21 -0.16 14.31 -4.13
N ALA A 22 -1.10 13.38 -3.90
CA ALA A 22 -1.51 12.97 -2.57
C ALA A 22 -0.28 12.43 -1.83
N SER A 23 0.47 13.30 -1.16
CA SER A 23 1.71 12.98 -0.48
C SER A 23 1.35 12.46 0.90
N CYS A 24 1.22 11.16 0.98
CA CYS A 24 0.90 10.47 2.21
C CYS A 24 2.18 10.17 2.96
N LYS A 25 2.30 10.63 4.21
CA LYS A 25 3.46 10.32 5.05
C LYS A 25 3.38 8.87 5.50
N ASN A 26 4.53 8.21 5.67
CA ASN A 26 4.58 6.81 6.14
C ASN A 26 3.79 6.56 7.44
N SER A 27 3.73 7.55 8.34
CA SER A 27 2.96 7.48 9.59
C SER A 27 1.44 7.51 9.41
N GLN A 28 0.96 7.75 8.19
CA GLN A 28 -0.45 7.83 7.84
C GLN A 28 -0.94 6.59 7.10
N TYR A 29 -0.05 5.68 6.67
CA TYR A 29 -0.42 4.51 5.87
C TYR A 29 -1.29 3.54 6.66
N CYS A 30 -0.85 3.22 7.88
CA CYS A 30 -1.48 2.22 8.73
C CYS A 30 -1.84 2.83 10.11
N PRO A 31 -2.74 2.17 10.86
CA PRO A 31 -3.01 2.54 12.25
C PRO A 31 -1.74 2.50 13.11
N GLN A 32 -1.80 3.14 14.28
CA GLN A 32 -0.67 3.18 15.19
C GLN A 32 -0.20 1.75 15.56
N HIS A 33 1.11 1.52 15.51
CA HIS A 33 1.77 0.22 15.75
C HIS A 33 1.50 -0.87 14.70
N TRP A 34 0.79 -0.59 13.62
CA TRP A 34 0.63 -1.52 12.51
C TRP A 34 1.78 -1.39 11.52
N GLN A 35 2.06 -2.49 10.82
CA GLN A 35 3.11 -2.53 9.80
C GLN A 35 2.49 -2.50 8.41
N VAL A 36 3.01 -1.62 7.56
CA VAL A 36 2.64 -1.56 6.13
C VAL A 36 3.41 -2.63 5.36
N LEU A 37 2.72 -3.34 4.48
CA LEU A 37 3.38 -4.20 3.51
C LEU A 37 4.13 -3.32 2.50
N ARG A 38 5.41 -3.62 2.29
CA ARG A 38 6.22 -2.97 1.26
C ARG A 38 6.51 -3.94 0.13
N ARG A 39 6.63 -3.38 -1.07
CA ARG A 39 7.14 -4.08 -2.24
C ARG A 39 8.67 -4.14 -2.20
N ASP A 40 9.28 -4.86 -3.13
CA ASP A 40 10.74 -4.99 -3.24
C ASP A 40 11.44 -3.64 -3.49
N ASP A 41 10.78 -2.71 -4.18
CA ASP A 41 11.23 -1.33 -4.39
C ASP A 41 11.01 -0.43 -3.15
N GLN A 42 10.61 -1.02 -2.02
CA GLN A 42 10.24 -0.36 -0.76
C GLN A 42 9.02 0.55 -0.84
N SER A 43 8.33 0.64 -1.97
CA SER A 43 7.06 1.37 -2.04
C SER A 43 5.97 0.67 -1.23
N ALA A 44 5.03 1.44 -0.71
CA ALA A 44 3.93 0.89 0.07
C ALA A 44 2.95 0.13 -0.83
N TYR A 45 2.56 -1.06 -0.41
CA TYR A 45 1.61 -1.86 -1.14
C TYR A 45 0.20 -1.28 -0.96
N THR A 46 -0.35 -0.74 -2.04
CA THR A 46 -1.72 -0.21 -2.07
C THR A 46 -2.73 -1.29 -2.43
N CYS A 47 -3.96 -1.11 -1.97
CA CYS A 47 -5.08 -1.98 -2.26
C CYS A 47 -6.32 -1.15 -2.62
N ASP A 48 -7.27 -1.78 -3.32
CA ASP A 48 -8.56 -1.15 -3.63
C ASP A 48 -9.69 -2.05 -3.12
N PRO A 49 -10.36 -1.67 -2.01
CA PRO A 49 -11.42 -2.47 -1.43
C PRO A 49 -12.68 -2.52 -2.30
N MET A 50 -12.86 -1.59 -3.24
CA MET A 50 -14.04 -1.50 -4.11
C MET A 50 -13.83 -2.23 -5.43
N ARG A 51 -12.60 -2.26 -5.96
CA ARG A 51 -12.31 -2.91 -7.26
C ARG A 51 -11.92 -4.39 -7.14
N GLY A 52 -11.57 -4.88 -5.95
CA GLY A 52 -11.29 -6.30 -5.69
C GLY A 52 -10.09 -6.91 -6.45
N GLN A 53 -9.44 -6.14 -7.34
CA GLN A 53 -8.31 -6.56 -8.17
C GLN A 53 -7.01 -6.69 -7.38
N THR A 54 -6.83 -5.86 -6.36
CA THR A 54 -5.60 -5.85 -5.55
C THR A 54 -5.91 -6.27 -4.12
N LYS A 55 -5.94 -7.59 -3.90
CA LYS A 55 -6.10 -8.17 -2.57
C LYS A 55 -4.77 -8.13 -1.81
N CYS A 56 -4.83 -7.82 -0.52
CA CYS A 56 -3.67 -7.91 0.34
C CYS A 56 -3.34 -9.39 0.61
N PRO A 57 -2.06 -9.80 0.52
CA PRO A 57 -1.67 -11.15 0.93
C PRO A 57 -1.86 -11.32 2.44
N LYS A 58 -2.17 -12.53 2.89
CA LYS A 58 -2.20 -12.82 4.34
C LYS A 58 -0.80 -12.59 4.93
N PRO A 59 -0.70 -12.10 6.18
CA PRO A 59 -1.75 -11.73 7.12
C PRO A 59 -2.12 -10.23 7.06
N TYR A 60 -1.90 -9.57 5.92
CA TYR A 60 -2.20 -8.16 5.73
C TYR A 60 -3.66 -7.95 5.34
N GLN A 61 -4.20 -6.82 5.77
CA GLN A 61 -5.58 -6.39 5.51
C GLN A 61 -5.56 -5.06 4.78
N CYS A 62 -6.56 -4.83 3.93
CA CYS A 62 -6.69 -3.57 3.22
C CYS A 62 -7.29 -2.50 4.14
N ILE A 63 -6.49 -1.51 4.52
CA ILE A 63 -6.89 -0.45 5.45
C ILE A 63 -6.95 0.89 4.69
N HIS A 64 -8.08 1.58 4.81
CA HIS A 64 -8.23 2.92 4.26
C HIS A 64 -7.48 3.94 5.11
N SER A 65 -6.52 4.63 4.51
CA SER A 65 -5.72 5.63 5.22
C SER A 65 -6.41 7.00 5.26
N LYS A 66 -5.87 7.90 6.08
CA LYS A 66 -6.34 9.29 6.19
C LYS A 66 -6.06 10.14 4.95
N CYS A 67 -5.23 9.67 4.02
CA CYS A 67 -4.87 10.40 2.81
C CYS A 67 -5.65 9.96 1.56
N GLY A 68 -6.75 9.21 1.74
CA GLY A 68 -7.65 8.82 0.65
C GLY A 68 -7.15 7.63 -0.20
N ILE A 69 -6.03 7.02 0.16
CA ILE A 69 -5.49 5.80 -0.45
C ILE A 69 -5.62 4.65 0.55
N ALA A 70 -5.85 3.42 0.09
CA ALA A 70 -5.81 2.25 0.98
C ALA A 70 -4.50 1.47 0.82
N PHE A 71 -4.00 0.94 1.95
CA PHE A 71 -2.74 0.22 2.04
C PHE A 71 -2.94 -1.14 2.70
N CYS A 72 -2.08 -2.10 2.34
CA CYS A 72 -2.04 -3.39 3.02
C CYS A 72 -1.26 -3.26 4.34
N CYS A 73 -1.95 -3.46 5.45
CA CYS A 73 -1.42 -3.29 6.81
C CYS A 73 -1.66 -4.56 7.64
N SER A 74 -0.76 -4.87 8.57
CA SER A 74 -0.95 -5.98 9.52
C SER A 74 -0.66 -5.55 10.95
N HIS A 75 -1.39 -6.13 11.90
CA HIS A 75 -1.11 -6.00 13.32
C HIS A 75 0.10 -6.88 13.67
N PRO A 76 1.06 -6.41 14.48
CA PRO A 76 2.27 -7.18 14.80
C PRO A 76 2.00 -8.59 15.32
N GLY A 77 1.03 -8.74 16.23
CA GLY A 77 0.64 -10.04 16.76
C GLY A 77 0.05 -10.99 15.70
N MET A 78 -0.65 -10.47 14.68
CA MET A 78 -1.13 -11.32 13.58
C MET A 78 0.00 -11.78 12.67
N LEU A 79 0.99 -10.92 12.45
CA LEU A 79 2.15 -11.25 11.62
C LEU A 79 2.96 -12.40 12.23
N GLU A 80 3.16 -12.37 13.55
CA GLU A 80 3.90 -13.40 14.28
C GLU A 80 3.14 -14.73 14.32
N THR A 81 1.85 -14.70 14.70
CA THR A 81 1.02 -15.91 14.70
C THR A 81 0.98 -16.55 13.32
N TRP A 82 0.78 -15.75 12.27
CA TRP A 82 0.68 -16.27 10.91
C TRP A 82 2.00 -16.88 10.44
N ARG A 83 3.16 -16.27 10.79
CA ARG A 83 4.47 -16.86 10.50
C ARG A 83 4.61 -18.22 11.16
N ARG A 84 4.25 -18.32 12.45
CA ARG A 84 4.33 -19.57 13.21
C ARG A 84 3.40 -20.65 12.66
N GLU A 85 2.20 -20.29 12.24
CA GLU A 85 1.27 -21.22 11.58
C GLU A 85 1.85 -21.76 10.27
N LYS A 86 2.51 -20.88 9.49
CA LYS A 86 3.16 -21.22 8.22
C LYS A 86 4.34 -22.19 8.42
N GLU A 87 5.16 -21.95 9.43
CA GLU A 87 6.27 -22.83 9.83
C GLU A 87 5.74 -24.21 10.25
N LEU A 88 4.68 -24.26 11.06
CA LEU A 88 4.07 -25.51 11.51
C LEU A 88 3.44 -26.31 10.35
N GLU A 89 2.80 -25.64 9.41
CA GLU A 89 2.22 -26.28 8.21
C GLU A 89 3.32 -26.93 7.34
N GLU A 90 4.47 -26.25 7.18
CA GLU A 90 5.63 -26.80 6.46
C GLU A 90 6.22 -28.01 7.20
N GLU A 91 6.38 -27.95 8.52
CA GLU A 91 6.85 -29.10 9.33
C GLU A 91 5.93 -30.33 9.24
N ILE A 92 4.61 -30.14 9.18
CA ILE A 92 3.65 -31.24 9.04
C ILE A 92 3.78 -31.90 7.66
N LEU A 93 3.86 -31.09 6.60
CA LEU A 93 3.97 -31.60 5.23
C LEU A 93 5.27 -32.39 5.02
N GLU A 94 6.40 -31.88 5.51
CA GLU A 94 7.68 -32.59 5.42
C GLU A 94 7.63 -33.96 6.15
N ASN A 95 7.00 -34.02 7.32
CA ASN A 95 6.85 -35.26 8.07
C ASN A 95 5.84 -36.24 7.43
N GLU A 96 4.83 -35.74 6.72
CA GLU A 96 3.91 -36.58 5.94
C GLU A 96 4.60 -37.18 4.69
N GLU A 97 5.39 -36.39 3.96
CA GLU A 97 6.16 -36.87 2.79
C GLU A 97 7.18 -37.94 3.18
N ASP A 98 7.88 -37.78 4.31
CA ASP A 98 8.82 -38.78 4.83
C ASP A 98 8.12 -40.07 5.30
N ALA A 99 6.85 -40.01 5.71
CA ALA A 99 6.08 -41.15 6.19
C ALA A 99 5.44 -42.00 5.07
N GLU A 100 5.38 -41.48 3.84
CA GLU A 100 4.87 -42.18 2.65
C GLU A 100 5.97 -42.90 1.83
N LEU A 101 7.23 -42.85 2.29
CA LEU A 101 8.41 -43.49 1.69
C LEU A 101 8.83 -44.80 2.40
#